data_AF-A0A9D3VT44-F1
#
_entry.id   AF-A0A9D3VT44-F1
#
_cell.length_a   1.000
_cell.length_b   1.000
_cell.length_c   1.000
_cell.angle_alpha   90.00
_cell.angle_beta   90.00
_cell.angle_gamma   90.00
#
_symmetry.space_group_name_H-M   'P 1'
#
loop_
_entity.id
_entity.type
_entity.pdbx_description
1 polymer ?
#
loop_
_entity_poly.entity_id
_entity_poly.type
_entity_poly.pdbx_seq_one_letter_code
_entity_poly.pdbx_strand_id
1 'polypeptide(L)'
;MGGIGIRDIRLFNLALLGRQVWRLINNKDTLCFKVLSSKYFPEGNIIHSKKVDKASYTWTSIAAAANILKDGFGWQVGNGNRINIREDNWGMEGLNEGTINMNLIDSNDSSVQDLRIKEQRRWNRDKICKMYGQDWGINFAIYLLEGKTKLTE
;
A
#
# COMPACT_ATOMS: atom_id res chain seq x y z
N MET A 1 -8.93 40.85 0.78
CA MET A 1 -9.89 39.74 0.88
C MET A 1 -9.23 38.49 0.31
N GLY A 2 -8.61 37.66 1.16
CA GLY A 2 -7.90 36.45 0.74
C GLY A 2 -8.84 35.25 0.74
N GLY A 3 -9.28 34.82 -0.44
CA GLY A 3 -10.10 33.63 -0.59
C GLY A 3 -9.27 32.38 -0.30
N ILE A 4 -9.62 31.66 0.76
CA ILE A 4 -9.08 30.34 1.08
C ILE A 4 -9.41 29.41 -0.10
N GLY A 5 -8.40 29.16 -0.93
CA GLY A 5 -8.49 28.33 -2.13
C GLY A 5 -8.59 26.84 -1.81
N ILE A 6 -9.67 26.40 -1.16
CA ILE A 6 -10.02 24.98 -1.13
C ILE A 6 -10.60 24.66 -2.52
N ARG A 7 -9.72 24.23 -3.45
CA ARG A 7 -10.09 24.00 -4.86
C ARG A 7 -11.03 22.81 -5.08
N ASP A 8 -11.20 21.90 -4.12
CA ASP A 8 -12.35 20.97 -4.06
C ASP A 8 -12.47 20.37 -2.64
N ILE A 9 -13.54 20.70 -1.91
CA ILE A 9 -13.83 20.17 -0.56
C ILE A 9 -13.93 18.65 -0.55
N ARG A 10 -14.40 18.04 -1.65
CA ARG A 10 -14.54 16.58 -1.74
C ARG A 10 -13.19 15.90 -1.80
N LEU A 11 -12.23 16.46 -2.55
CA LEU A 11 -10.86 15.94 -2.60
C LEU A 11 -10.17 16.08 -1.25
N PHE A 12 -10.36 17.21 -0.56
CA PHE A 12 -9.82 17.41 0.78
C PHE A 12 -10.39 16.40 1.79
N ASN A 13 -11.71 16.19 1.80
CA ASN A 13 -12.36 15.20 2.66
C ASN A 13 -11.91 13.77 2.32
N LEU A 14 -11.77 13.44 1.03
CA LEU A 14 -11.25 12.14 0.61
C LEU A 14 -9.82 11.92 1.08
N ALA A 15 -8.96 12.95 1.01
CA ALA A 15 -7.59 12.87 1.51
C ALA A 15 -7.54 12.66 3.03
N LEU A 16 -8.39 13.36 3.80
CA LEU A 16 -8.51 13.18 5.24
C LEU A 16 -8.97 11.75 5.60
N LEU A 17 -9.98 11.23 4.91
CA LEU A 17 -10.46 9.86 5.08
C LEU A 17 -9.39 8.85 4.67
N GLY A 18 -8.68 9.10 3.56
CA GLY A 18 -7.55 8.27 3.12
C GLY A 18 -6.45 8.18 4.16
N ARG A 19 -6.15 9.28 4.87
CA ARG A 19 -5.21 9.26 6.00
C ARG A 19 -5.70 8.39 7.16
N GLN A 20 -7.01 8.37 7.44
CA GLN A 20 -7.56 7.47 8.46
C GLN A 20 -7.49 6.01 8.03
N VAL A 21 -7.83 5.70 6.78
CA VAL A 21 -7.67 4.35 6.20
C VAL A 21 -6.22 3.89 6.32
N TRP A 22 -5.26 4.74 5.93
CA TRP A 22 -3.83 4.44 6.05
C TRP A 22 -3.40 4.14 7.49
N ARG A 23 -3.89 4.93 8.47
CA ARG A 23 -3.62 4.68 9.89
C ARG A 23 -4.18 3.34 10.35
N LEU A 24 -5.37 2.96 9.91
CA LEU A 24 -5.98 1.68 10.27
C LEU A 24 -5.21 0.50 9.65
N ILE A 25 -4.61 0.68 8.47
CA ILE A 25 -3.76 -0.36 7.86
C ILE A 25 -2.44 -0.54 8.65
N ASN A 26 -1.79 0.57 9.02
CA ASN A 26 -0.42 0.55 9.55
C ASN A 26 -0.34 0.47 11.08
N ASN A 27 -1.36 0.92 11.82
CA ASN A 27 -1.29 1.08 13.28
C ASN A 27 -2.28 0.14 14.00
N LYS A 28 -2.03 -1.17 13.89
CA LYS A 28 -2.91 -2.23 14.40
C LYS A 28 -3.00 -2.29 15.93
N ASP A 29 -2.01 -1.76 16.65
CA ASP A 29 -2.00 -1.79 18.13
C ASP A 29 -2.89 -0.74 18.79
N THR A 30 -3.41 0.21 18.00
CA THR A 30 -4.23 1.30 18.52
C THR A 30 -5.60 0.81 18.97
N LEU A 31 -6.16 1.45 20.01
CA LEU A 31 -7.53 1.18 20.45
C LEU A 31 -8.54 1.39 19.31
N CYS A 32 -8.33 2.43 18.50
CA CYS A 32 -9.16 2.73 17.33
C CYS A 32 -9.20 1.54 16.35
N PHE A 33 -8.04 0.96 16.03
CA PHE A 33 -7.98 -0.25 15.21
C PHE A 33 -8.76 -1.40 15.86
N LYS A 34 -8.47 -1.73 17.12
CA LYS A 34 -9.09 -2.88 17.83
C LYS A 34 -10.62 -2.78 17.91
N VAL A 35 -11.14 -1.58 18.17
CA VAL A 35 -12.59 -1.32 18.24
C VAL A 35 -13.23 -1.40 16.85
N LEU A 36 -12.60 -0.82 15.83
CA LEU A 36 -13.18 -0.83 14.48
C LEU A 36 -13.04 -2.19 13.80
N SER A 37 -11.91 -2.89 13.98
CA SER A 37 -11.67 -4.20 13.37
C SER A 37 -12.64 -5.24 13.92
N SER A 38 -12.78 -5.35 15.25
CA SER A 38 -13.74 -6.27 15.87
C SER A 38 -15.17 -6.08 15.36
N LYS A 39 -15.57 -4.84 15.10
CA LYS A 39 -16.92 -4.53 14.62
C LYS A 39 -17.09 -4.69 13.12
N TYR A 40 -16.14 -4.23 12.30
CA TYR A 40 -16.34 -4.03 10.86
C TYR A 40 -15.43 -4.85 9.95
N PHE A 41 -14.23 -5.22 10.39
CA PHE A 41 -13.26 -5.98 9.59
C PHE A 41 -12.44 -6.91 10.52
N PRO A 42 -13.06 -7.98 11.05
CA PRO A 42 -12.44 -8.79 12.11
C PRO A 42 -11.18 -9.55 11.63
N GLU A 43 -11.06 -9.79 10.33
CA GLU A 43 -9.88 -10.39 9.68
C GLU A 43 -8.71 -9.39 9.56
N GLY A 44 -8.90 -8.15 10.00
CA GLY A 44 -7.86 -7.11 9.98
C GLY A 44 -7.67 -6.42 8.63
N ASN A 45 -8.43 -6.81 7.60
CA ASN A 45 -8.39 -6.17 6.29
C ASN A 45 -9.55 -5.18 6.11
N ILE A 46 -9.23 -3.88 6.15
CA ILE A 46 -10.22 -2.80 6.02
C ILE A 46 -10.88 -2.74 4.62
N ILE A 47 -10.18 -3.19 3.58
CA ILE A 47 -10.68 -3.20 2.20
C ILE A 47 -11.77 -4.29 2.05
N HIS A 48 -11.61 -5.40 2.77
CA HIS A 48 -12.59 -6.50 2.81
C HIS A 48 -13.42 -6.45 4.10
N SER A 49 -14.06 -5.31 4.36
CA SER A 49 -14.95 -5.17 5.50
C SER A 49 -16.27 -5.93 5.33
N LYS A 50 -16.85 -6.41 6.43
CA LYS A 50 -18.15 -7.09 6.42
C LYS A 50 -19.30 -6.09 6.30
N LYS A 51 -20.41 -6.51 5.69
CA LYS A 51 -21.65 -5.72 5.68
C LYS A 51 -22.26 -5.67 7.08
N VAL A 52 -22.66 -4.48 7.51
CA VAL A 52 -23.29 -4.23 8.82
C VAL A 52 -24.53 -3.37 8.60
N ASP A 53 -25.70 -3.87 8.97
CA ASP A 53 -27.01 -3.21 8.74
C ASP A 53 -27.14 -1.81 9.36
N LYS A 54 -26.39 -1.53 10.43
CA LYS A 54 -26.39 -0.23 11.12
C LYS A 54 -24.97 0.28 11.33
N ALA A 55 -24.24 0.41 10.23
CA ALA A 55 -22.94 1.07 10.23
C ALA A 55 -23.04 2.53 10.71
N SER A 56 -22.03 2.99 11.45
CA SER A 56 -21.97 4.41 11.80
C SER A 56 -21.63 5.22 10.55
N TYR A 57 -22.09 6.47 10.50
CA TYR A 57 -21.78 7.35 9.37
C TYR A 57 -20.27 7.46 9.12
N THR A 58 -19.49 7.64 10.19
CA THR A 58 -18.03 7.67 10.15
C THR A 58 -17.44 6.42 9.51
N TRP A 59 -17.93 5.23 9.88
CA TRP A 59 -17.46 3.98 9.28
C TRP A 59 -17.80 3.91 7.79
N THR A 60 -19.04 4.26 7.42
CA THR A 60 -19.47 4.27 6.02
C THR A 60 -18.59 5.17 5.16
N SER A 61 -18.23 6.37 5.66
CA SER A 61 -17.30 7.27 4.95
C SER A 61 -15.88 6.69 4.84
N ILE A 62 -15.36 6.07 5.89
CA ILE A 62 -14.04 5.42 5.89
C ILE A 62 -14.02 4.25 4.90
N ALA A 63 -15.03 3.37 4.94
CA ALA A 63 -15.14 2.23 4.04
C ALA A 63 -15.29 2.66 2.57
N ALA A 64 -16.06 3.71 2.29
CA ALA A 64 -16.16 4.28 0.95
C ALA A 64 -14.81 4.83 0.46
N ALA A 65 -14.09 5.58 1.31
CA ALA A 65 -12.76 6.08 0.96
C ALA A 65 -11.75 4.93 0.76
N ALA A 66 -11.80 3.88 1.60
CA ALA A 66 -10.96 2.70 1.44
C ALA A 66 -11.21 2.02 0.08
N ASN A 67 -12.46 1.90 -0.35
CA ASN A 67 -12.81 1.35 -1.66
C ASN A 67 -12.35 2.23 -2.83
N ILE A 68 -12.48 3.56 -2.71
CA ILE A 68 -12.03 4.50 -3.75
C ILE A 68 -10.52 4.47 -3.88
N LEU A 69 -9.81 4.37 -2.76
CA LEU A 69 -8.36 4.47 -2.70
C LEU A 69 -7.66 3.11 -2.78
N LYS A 70 -8.40 1.99 -2.82
CA LYS A 70 -7.83 0.63 -2.82
C LYS A 70 -6.77 0.44 -3.92
N ASP A 71 -7.00 1.02 -5.10
CA ASP A 71 -6.11 0.94 -6.25
C ASP A 71 -5.03 2.06 -6.23
N GLY A 72 -5.24 3.09 -5.40
CA GLY A 72 -4.33 4.24 -5.22
C GLY A 72 -3.36 4.10 -4.05
N PHE A 73 -3.64 3.23 -3.07
CA PHE A 73 -2.71 2.92 -1.99
C PHE A 73 -1.59 2.04 -2.54
N GLY A 74 -0.39 2.61 -2.65
CA GLY A 74 0.83 1.88 -2.98
C GLY A 74 1.90 2.07 -1.91
N TRP A 75 2.90 1.19 -1.96
CA TRP A 75 4.12 1.33 -1.19
C TRP A 75 4.93 2.51 -1.72
N GLN A 76 5.27 3.44 -0.83
CA GLN A 76 6.41 4.30 -1.03
C GLN A 76 7.61 3.61 -0.38
N VAL A 77 8.40 2.93 -1.21
CA VAL A 77 9.53 2.14 -0.72
C VAL A 77 10.67 3.07 -0.30
N GLY A 78 10.85 3.23 1.02
CA GLY A 78 11.95 3.99 1.61
C GLY A 78 13.28 3.23 1.54
N ASN A 79 13.75 2.72 2.69
CA ASN A 79 14.91 1.82 2.73
C ASN A 79 14.55 0.36 2.38
N GLY A 80 13.28 -0.03 2.50
CA GLY A 80 12.76 -1.35 2.12
C GLY A 80 13.01 -2.46 3.13
N ASN A 81 13.55 -2.16 4.32
CA ASN A 81 13.99 -3.16 5.30
C ASN A 81 12.85 -3.87 6.06
N ARG A 82 11.65 -3.29 6.02
CA ARG A 82 10.44 -3.79 6.70
C ARG A 82 9.34 -4.21 5.73
N ILE A 83 9.66 -4.25 4.44
CA ILE A 83 8.72 -4.67 3.40
C ILE A 83 9.23 -6.02 2.90
N ASN A 84 8.46 -7.07 3.12
CA ASN A 84 8.75 -8.39 2.62
C ASN A 84 8.41 -8.45 1.13
N ILE A 85 9.31 -8.98 0.33
CA ILE A 85 9.13 -9.07 -1.13
C ILE A 85 7.94 -9.96 -1.50
N ARG A 86 7.70 -11.01 -0.71
CA ARG A 86 6.78 -12.12 -0.98
C ARG A 86 5.45 -12.01 -0.23
N GLU A 87 5.52 -11.62 1.05
CA GLU A 87 4.38 -11.70 1.97
C GLU A 87 3.56 -10.40 2.01
N ASP A 88 4.18 -9.25 1.72
CA ASP A 88 3.49 -7.97 1.75
C ASP A 88 2.77 -7.71 0.42
N ASN A 89 1.53 -7.24 0.52
CA ASN A 89 0.73 -6.94 -0.66
C ASN A 89 1.23 -5.67 -1.36
N TRP A 90 1.78 -5.83 -2.56
CA TRP A 90 2.28 -4.72 -3.39
C TRP A 90 1.22 -3.77 -3.98
N GLY A 91 -0.07 -4.11 -3.91
CA GLY A 91 -1.15 -3.31 -4.48
C GLY A 91 -1.15 -3.26 -6.01
N MET A 92 -0.56 -4.28 -6.65
CA MET A 92 -0.66 -4.54 -8.09
C MET A 92 -1.13 -5.96 -8.30
N GLU A 93 -2.22 -6.10 -9.06
CA GLU A 93 -2.76 -7.39 -9.50
C GLU A 93 -1.65 -8.16 -10.25
N GLY A 94 -1.36 -9.41 -9.85
CA GLY A 94 -0.32 -10.25 -10.46
C GLY A 94 1.02 -10.33 -9.72
N LEU A 95 1.46 -9.32 -8.96
CA LEU A 95 2.78 -9.36 -8.29
C LEU A 95 2.86 -10.41 -7.15
N ASN A 96 1.75 -10.71 -6.48
CA ASN A 96 1.70 -11.65 -5.34
C ASN A 96 1.17 -13.04 -5.73
N GLU A 97 0.56 -13.20 -6.91
CA GLU A 97 -0.25 -14.38 -7.27
C GLU A 97 0.34 -15.13 -8.48
N GLY A 98 1.62 -15.52 -8.39
CA GLY A 98 2.20 -16.53 -9.29
C GLY A 98 3.15 -16.02 -10.38
N THR A 99 3.52 -14.75 -10.39
CA THR A 99 4.53 -14.21 -11.32
C THR A 99 5.97 -14.32 -10.79
N ILE A 100 6.13 -14.54 -9.49
CA ILE A 100 7.46 -14.65 -8.88
C ILE A 100 8.06 -16.02 -9.21
N ASN A 101 9.18 -16.05 -9.92
CA ASN A 101 9.94 -17.27 -10.09
C ASN A 101 10.68 -17.59 -8.78
N MET A 102 10.02 -18.35 -7.91
CA MET A 102 10.50 -18.70 -6.56
C MET A 102 11.85 -19.43 -6.55
N ASN A 103 12.24 -20.06 -7.67
CA ASN A 103 13.51 -20.77 -7.79
C ASN A 103 14.72 -19.85 -8.02
N LEU A 104 14.49 -18.58 -8.37
CA LEU A 104 15.54 -17.60 -8.67
C LEU A 104 15.75 -16.56 -7.56
N ILE A 105 14.96 -16.64 -6.48
CA ILE A 105 15.15 -15.80 -5.31
C ILE A 105 16.15 -16.50 -4.40
N ASP A 106 17.32 -15.88 -4.18
CA ASP A 106 18.25 -16.34 -3.16
C ASP A 106 17.51 -16.42 -1.82
N SER A 107 17.71 -17.49 -1.08
CA SER A 107 17.16 -17.68 0.28
C SER A 107 17.38 -16.48 1.21
N ASN A 108 18.37 -15.63 0.92
CA ASN A 108 18.67 -14.41 1.67
C ASN A 108 17.84 -13.17 1.28
N ASP A 109 17.12 -13.19 0.16
CA ASP A 109 16.35 -12.05 -0.34
C ASP A 109 14.92 -12.06 0.23
N SER A 110 14.82 -11.61 1.49
CA SER A 110 13.55 -11.57 2.23
C SER A 110 12.88 -10.19 2.16
N SER A 111 13.68 -9.12 2.14
CA SER A 111 13.20 -7.75 2.22
C SER A 111 13.49 -6.97 0.94
N VAL A 112 12.68 -5.94 0.68
CA VAL A 112 12.86 -5.08 -0.49
C VAL A 112 14.22 -4.40 -0.50
N GLN A 113 14.83 -4.15 0.67
CA GLN A 113 16.19 -3.64 0.75
C GLN A 113 17.19 -4.51 -0.03
N ASP A 114 16.98 -5.83 -0.08
CA ASP A 114 17.86 -6.78 -0.73
C ASP A 114 17.80 -6.69 -2.27
N LEU A 115 16.80 -5.98 -2.81
CA LEU A 115 16.73 -5.60 -4.22
C LEU A 115 17.57 -4.36 -4.56
N ARG A 116 18.18 -3.70 -3.56
CA ARG A 116 19.09 -2.56 -3.78
C ARG A 116 20.52 -3.04 -3.99
N ILE A 117 21.27 -2.23 -4.72
CA ILE A 117 22.73 -2.36 -4.77
C ILE A 117 23.27 -1.79 -3.45
N LYS A 118 24.00 -2.59 -2.65
CA LYS A 118 24.41 -2.25 -1.26
C LYS A 118 25.16 -0.91 -1.10
N GLU A 119 25.74 -0.40 -2.19
CA GLU A 119 26.53 0.84 -2.23
C GLU A 119 25.86 1.98 -3.01
N GLN A 120 24.74 1.72 -3.70
CA GLN A 120 24.07 2.72 -4.53
C GLN A 120 22.61 2.89 -4.07
N ARG A 121 22.10 4.13 -4.09
CA ARG A 121 20.66 4.39 -3.87
C ARG A 121 19.80 3.96 -5.08
N ARG A 122 20.17 2.87 -5.76
CA ARG A 122 19.54 2.37 -6.99
C ARG A 122 19.08 0.93 -6.80
N TRP A 123 17.96 0.62 -7.45
CA TRP A 123 17.41 -0.73 -7.54
C TRP A 123 18.21 -1.58 -8.53
N ASN A 124 18.50 -2.83 -8.17
CA ASN A 124 19.17 -3.79 -9.05
C ASN A 124 18.17 -4.33 -10.07
N ARG A 125 18.07 -3.65 -11.22
CA ARG A 125 17.11 -3.99 -12.28
C ARG A 125 17.32 -5.41 -12.81
N ASP A 126 18.56 -5.85 -12.99
CA ASP A 126 18.86 -7.19 -13.49
C ASP A 126 18.36 -8.27 -12.52
N LYS A 127 18.53 -8.05 -11.22
CA LYS A 127 18.01 -8.92 -10.16
C LYS A 127 16.48 -8.93 -10.16
N ILE A 128 15.85 -7.76 -10.23
CA ILE A 128 14.39 -7.63 -10.24
C ILE A 128 13.78 -8.30 -11.49
N CYS A 129 14.33 -8.07 -12.68
CA CYS A 129 13.87 -8.70 -13.92
C CYS A 129 14.09 -10.21 -13.93
N LYS A 130 15.14 -10.71 -13.27
CA LYS A 130 15.31 -12.16 -13.08
C LYS A 130 14.25 -12.76 -12.15
N MET A 131 13.85 -12.04 -11.11
CA MET A 131 12.87 -12.53 -10.11
C MET A 131 11.43 -12.53 -10.63
N TYR A 132 11.03 -11.45 -11.32
CA TYR A 132 9.66 -11.24 -11.76
C TYR A 132 9.45 -11.49 -13.27
N GLY A 133 10.50 -11.80 -14.02
CA GLY A 133 10.48 -11.84 -15.48
C GLY A 133 10.68 -10.46 -16.11
N GLN A 134 10.98 -10.42 -17.41
CA GLN A 134 11.36 -9.19 -18.12
C GLN A 134 10.25 -8.13 -18.05
N ASP A 135 9.00 -8.51 -18.32
CA ASP A 135 7.87 -7.57 -18.41
C ASP A 135 7.47 -7.01 -17.04
N TRP A 136 7.27 -7.91 -16.07
CA TRP A 136 6.87 -7.52 -14.71
C TRP A 136 8.01 -6.90 -13.91
N GLY A 137 9.25 -7.35 -14.10
CA GLY A 137 10.40 -6.77 -13.43
C GLY A 137 10.67 -5.33 -13.84
N ILE A 138 10.43 -4.97 -15.11
CA ILE A 138 10.50 -3.57 -15.56
C ILE A 138 9.42 -2.75 -14.87
N ASN A 139 8.16 -3.20 -14.88
CA ASN A 139 7.05 -2.50 -14.22
C ASN A 139 7.27 -2.33 -12.72
N PHE A 140 7.78 -3.37 -12.06
CA PHE A 140 8.10 -3.33 -10.63
C PHE A 140 9.28 -2.41 -10.33
N ALA A 141 10.34 -2.44 -11.14
CA ALA A 141 11.46 -1.52 -11.01
C ALA A 141 11.02 -0.06 -11.22
N ILE A 142 10.10 0.22 -12.15
CA ILE A 142 9.49 1.55 -12.34
C ILE A 142 8.69 1.94 -11.11
N TYR A 143 7.84 1.05 -10.59
CA TYR A 143 7.07 1.29 -9.36
C TYR A 143 7.96 1.61 -8.15
N LEU A 144 9.08 0.89 -7.99
CA LEU A 144 10.06 1.14 -6.92
C LEU A 144 10.81 2.48 -7.09
N LEU A 145 10.93 2.99 -8.32
CA LEU A 145 11.60 4.25 -8.63
C LEU A 145 10.66 5.45 -8.46
N GLU A 146 9.44 5.35 -8.98
CA GLU A 146 8.48 6.44 -9.01
C GLU A 146 7.72 6.53 -7.69
N GLY A 147 7.51 5.39 -7.01
CA GLY A 147 6.49 5.26 -5.99
C GLY A 147 5.10 5.57 -6.56
N LYS A 148 4.02 5.02 -5.99
CA LYS A 148 2.74 5.71 -6.17
C LYS A 148 2.86 7.05 -5.42
N THR A 149 3.06 8.12 -6.18
CA THR A 149 3.25 9.48 -5.68
C THR A 149 2.14 9.79 -4.69
N LYS A 150 2.52 10.05 -3.45
CA LYS A 150 1.63 10.66 -2.48
C LYS A 150 1.29 12.06 -2.99
N LEU A 151 0.05 12.46 -2.76
CA LEU A 151 -0.26 13.85 -2.45
C LEU A 151 0.58 14.23 -1.21
N THR A 152 1.81 14.69 -1.42
CA THR A 152 2.57 15.45 -0.44
C THR A 152 2.28 16.92 -0.67
N GLU A 153 1.55 17.48 0.30
CA GLU A 153 1.30 18.90 0.61
C GLU A 153 0.49 19.72 -0.40
#